data_AF-A0A970JPS2-F1
#
_entry.id   AF-A0A970JPS2-F1
#
_cell.length_a   1.000
_cell.length_b   1.000
_cell.length_c   1.000
_cell.angle_alpha   90.00
_cell.angle_beta   90.00
_cell.angle_gamma   90.00
#
_symmetry.space_group_name_H-M   'P 1'
#
loop_
_entity.id
_entity.type
_entity.pdbx_description
1 polymer ?
#
loop_
_entity_poly.entity_id
_entity_poly.type
_entity_poly.pdbx_seq_one_letter_code
_entity_poly.pdbx_strand_id
1 'polypeptide(L)'
;MNKKKGIKWFGVVVFAGLAVGINYIGLQKKQQEQRQQKIEQAASNIENQKLLLQKIQEDLSTAFIDENQTFLRADLTQTQINQIKANLARIQVATSDDAIEVENLSSESADFEKEKQQLKEQLQLIVDKFTIQTKIQSLFVTEMTDWQTVDGGAAIKKELTSEEIASTRESLILLPEDEWFQNMTTYLDNAQEQFDTIASVQANIDFMIKDGVLTPNINYYDYLELVNQVNQILNPEWQEEFNGIADEIAKQLGLY
;
A
#
# COMPACT_ATOMS: atom_id res chain seq x y z
N MET A 1 -25.64 -2.12 -20.31
CA MET A 1 -24.47 -1.94 -19.42
C MET A 1 -24.04 -3.32 -18.93
N ASN A 2 -22.91 -3.81 -19.45
CA ASN A 2 -22.37 -5.13 -19.13
C ASN A 2 -21.83 -5.14 -17.70
N LYS A 3 -22.48 -5.91 -16.82
CA LYS A 3 -21.92 -6.30 -15.52
C LYS A 3 -20.73 -7.23 -15.80
N LYS A 4 -19.51 -6.68 -15.77
CA LYS A 4 -18.29 -7.49 -15.74
C LYS A 4 -18.34 -8.36 -14.49
N LYS A 5 -18.27 -9.67 -14.70
CA LYS A 5 -18.22 -10.69 -13.65
C LYS A 5 -16.97 -10.43 -12.80
N GLY A 6 -17.16 -10.04 -11.55
CA GLY A 6 -16.09 -9.91 -10.57
C GLY A 6 -15.46 -11.27 -10.34
N ILE A 7 -14.18 -11.40 -10.70
CA ILE A 7 -13.36 -12.51 -10.26
C ILE A 7 -13.09 -12.23 -8.78
N LYS A 8 -13.78 -12.97 -7.91
CA LYS A 8 -13.54 -12.96 -6.47
C LYS A 8 -12.19 -13.65 -6.21
N TRP A 9 -11.10 -12.89 -6.23
CA TRP A 9 -9.81 -13.32 -5.70
C TRP A 9 -9.86 -13.24 -4.17
N PHE A 10 -10.47 -14.25 -3.54
CA PHE A 10 -10.26 -14.51 -2.12
C PHE A 10 -9.05 -15.44 -1.99
N GLY A 11 -8.12 -15.08 -1.11
CA GLY A 11 -7.11 -15.98 -0.58
C GLY A 11 -5.70 -15.56 -0.94
N VAL A 12 -5.04 -14.96 0.05
CA VAL A 12 -3.62 -15.18 0.38
C VAL A 12 -3.04 -16.35 -0.40
N VAL A 13 -2.10 -16.08 -1.30
CA VAL A 13 -1.36 -17.14 -1.98
C VAL A 13 -0.41 -17.74 -0.94
N VAL A 14 -0.91 -18.69 -0.15
CA VAL A 14 -0.09 -19.53 0.71
C VAL A 14 0.67 -20.48 -0.21
N PHE A 15 1.95 -20.18 -0.45
CA PHE A 15 2.82 -21.02 -1.24
C PHE A 15 3.21 -22.27 -0.44
N ALA A 16 2.68 -23.42 -0.82
CA ALA A 16 3.26 -24.70 -0.45
C ALA A 16 4.60 -24.84 -1.19
N GLY A 17 5.71 -24.78 -0.46
CA GLY A 17 7.07 -24.85 -1.00
C GLY A 17 7.26 -26.00 -1.99
N LEU A 18 7.98 -25.72 -3.07
CA LEU A 18 8.27 -26.65 -4.14
C LEU A 18 9.03 -27.91 -3.64
N ALA A 19 8.40 -29.08 -3.80
CA ALA A 19 9.12 -30.34 -3.90
C ALA A 19 9.38 -30.64 -5.38
N VAL A 20 10.47 -30.11 -5.95
CA VAL A 20 10.83 -30.39 -7.36
C VAL A 20 12.12 -31.19 -7.41
N GLY A 21 11.98 -32.51 -7.49
CA GLY A 21 13.08 -33.41 -7.82
C GLY A 21 13.30 -33.45 -9.34
N ILE A 22 14.52 -33.20 -9.80
CA ILE A 22 14.87 -33.28 -11.22
C ILE A 22 14.86 -34.76 -11.63
N ASN A 23 13.87 -35.20 -12.40
CA ASN A 23 13.82 -36.56 -12.93
C ASN A 23 14.70 -36.68 -14.20
N TYR A 24 16.01 -36.84 -13.99
CA TYR A 24 17.02 -36.99 -15.06
C TYR A 24 17.00 -38.36 -15.77
N ILE A 25 15.88 -39.09 -15.77
CA ILE A 25 15.84 -40.52 -16.08
C ILE A 25 15.95 -40.84 -17.59
N GLY A 26 15.87 -39.86 -18.50
CA GLY A 26 15.78 -40.14 -19.95
C GLY A 26 17.07 -40.21 -20.78
N LEU A 27 18.21 -39.70 -20.33
CA LEU A 27 19.32 -39.33 -21.23
C LEU A 27 20.46 -40.36 -21.38
N GLN A 28 20.21 -41.64 -21.13
CA GLN A 28 21.19 -42.72 -21.39
C GLN A 28 21.10 -43.35 -22.79
N LYS A 29 20.94 -42.55 -23.85
CA LYS A 29 21.17 -43.04 -25.23
C LYS A 29 22.28 -42.25 -25.91
N LYS A 30 23.51 -42.75 -25.68
CA LYS A 30 24.66 -42.79 -26.60
C LYS A 30 24.78 -41.59 -27.56
N GLN A 31 25.59 -40.56 -27.22
CA GLN A 31 26.65 -39.95 -28.05
C GLN A 31 26.97 -38.46 -27.76
N GLN A 32 28.28 -38.17 -27.84
CA GLN A 32 29.00 -36.89 -27.94
C GLN A 32 29.04 -36.01 -26.67
N GLU A 33 30.25 -35.91 -26.10
CA GLU A 33 30.61 -35.07 -24.93
C GLU A 33 30.08 -33.62 -25.03
N GLN A 34 30.01 -33.05 -26.24
CA GLN A 34 29.46 -31.70 -26.46
C GLN A 34 27.96 -31.59 -26.18
N ARG A 35 27.15 -32.64 -26.44
CA ARG A 35 25.72 -32.64 -26.08
C ARG A 35 25.53 -32.83 -24.58
N GLN A 36 26.36 -33.66 -23.96
CA GLN A 36 26.35 -33.86 -22.51
C GLN A 36 26.64 -32.55 -21.76
N GLN A 37 27.66 -31.80 -22.18
CA GLN A 37 28.01 -30.50 -21.60
C GLN A 37 26.89 -29.47 -21.75
N LYS A 38 26.24 -29.39 -22.92
CA LYS A 38 25.09 -28.49 -23.12
C LYS A 38 23.90 -28.85 -22.24
N ILE A 39 23.65 -30.15 -22.06
CA ILE A 39 22.60 -30.66 -21.17
C ILE A 39 22.91 -30.34 -19.70
N GLU A 40 24.15 -30.55 -19.26
CA GLU A 40 24.59 -30.25 -17.89
C GLU A 40 24.52 -28.74 -17.59
N GLN A 41 24.91 -27.90 -18.55
CA GLN A 41 24.78 -26.43 -18.44
C GLN A 41 23.31 -26.01 -18.37
N ALA A 42 22.45 -26.56 -19.22
CA ALA A 42 21.02 -26.25 -19.21
C ALA A 42 20.36 -26.65 -17.87
N ALA A 43 20.69 -27.83 -17.34
CA ALA A 43 20.17 -28.28 -16.05
C ALA A 43 20.69 -27.45 -14.88
N SER A 44 21.99 -27.11 -14.85
CA SER A 44 22.54 -26.23 -13.82
C SER A 44 21.89 -24.84 -13.86
N ASN A 45 21.62 -24.32 -15.05
CA ASN A 45 20.90 -23.05 -15.21
C ASN A 45 19.46 -23.14 -14.66
N ILE A 46 18.73 -24.22 -14.95
CA ILE A 46 17.37 -24.43 -14.43
C ILE A 46 17.38 -24.54 -12.90
N GLU A 47 18.33 -25.29 -12.32
CA GLU A 47 18.47 -25.42 -10.87
C GLU A 47 18.76 -24.07 -10.20
N ASN A 48 19.69 -23.29 -10.75
CA ASN A 48 20.00 -21.94 -10.27
C ASN A 48 18.79 -21.00 -10.36
N GLN A 49 17.99 -21.10 -11.42
CA GLN A 49 16.76 -20.32 -11.57
C GLN A 49 15.68 -20.72 -10.56
N LYS A 50 15.53 -22.03 -10.26
CA LYS A 50 14.62 -22.54 -9.22
C LYS A 50 15.02 -22.04 -7.82
N LEU A 51 16.31 -22.08 -7.49
CA LEU A 51 16.83 -21.53 -6.23
C LEU A 51 16.58 -20.02 -6.13
N LEU A 52 16.73 -19.29 -7.24
CA LEU A 52 16.43 -17.85 -7.28
C LEU A 52 14.93 -17.57 -7.08
N LEU A 53 14.03 -18.36 -7.69
CA LEU A 53 12.58 -18.26 -7.46
C LEU A 53 12.22 -18.48 -6.00
N GLN A 54 12.76 -19.55 -5.37
CA GLN A 54 12.53 -19.84 -3.96
C GLN A 54 12.99 -18.68 -3.06
N LYS A 55 14.19 -18.14 -3.33
CA LYS A 55 14.68 -16.98 -2.60
C LYS A 55 13.78 -15.76 -2.77
N ILE A 56 13.26 -15.49 -3.97
CA ILE A 56 12.35 -14.38 -4.20
C ILE A 56 11.03 -14.60 -3.47
N GLN A 57 10.52 -15.83 -3.43
CA GLN A 57 9.33 -16.18 -2.68
C GLN A 57 9.53 -15.95 -1.17
N GLU A 58 10.70 -16.32 -0.63
CA GLU A 58 11.09 -16.00 0.75
C GLU A 58 11.19 -14.49 0.97
N ASP A 59 11.88 -13.75 0.10
CA ASP A 59 12.00 -12.29 0.22
C ASP A 59 10.62 -11.62 0.18
N LEU A 60 9.71 -12.08 -0.69
CA LEU A 60 8.33 -11.58 -0.78
C LEU A 60 7.51 -11.90 0.46
N SER A 61 7.62 -13.12 1.02
CA SER A 61 6.89 -13.47 2.25
C SER A 61 7.37 -12.65 3.44
N THR A 62 8.67 -12.33 3.50
CA THR A 62 9.21 -11.47 4.55
C THR A 62 8.71 -10.03 4.44
N ALA A 63 8.18 -9.56 3.31
CA ALA A 63 7.61 -8.20 3.24
C ALA A 63 6.36 -8.03 4.15
N PHE A 64 5.75 -9.13 4.55
CA PHE A 64 4.57 -9.15 5.43
C PHE A 64 4.94 -9.38 6.89
N ILE A 65 4.01 -9.04 7.77
CA ILE A 65 4.13 -9.26 9.22
C ILE A 65 3.99 -10.75 9.55
N ASP A 66 3.09 -11.45 8.87
CA ASP A 66 2.77 -12.84 9.11
C ASP A 66 2.47 -13.62 7.82
N GLU A 67 2.19 -14.91 7.99
CA GLU A 67 1.85 -15.82 6.90
C GLU A 67 0.50 -15.53 6.23
N ASN A 68 -0.37 -14.74 6.87
CA ASN A 68 -1.64 -14.31 6.27
C ASN A 68 -1.41 -13.23 5.20
N GLN A 69 -0.24 -12.60 5.16
CA GLN A 69 0.13 -11.61 4.14
C GLN A 69 -0.88 -10.46 3.99
N THR A 70 -1.58 -10.14 5.07
CA THR A 70 -2.56 -9.05 5.10
C THR A 70 -1.84 -7.71 5.21
N PHE A 71 -0.91 -7.60 6.17
CA PHE A 71 -0.22 -6.37 6.50
C PHE A 71 1.26 -6.43 6.15
N LEU A 72 1.76 -5.35 5.55
CA LEU A 72 3.20 -5.16 5.35
C LEU A 72 3.86 -4.82 6.69
N ARG A 73 5.11 -5.28 6.87
CA ARG A 73 5.92 -4.87 8.02
C ARG A 73 6.19 -3.37 7.99
N ALA A 74 6.21 -2.74 9.16
CA ALA A 74 6.40 -1.29 9.29
C ALA A 74 7.80 -0.82 8.83
N ASP A 75 8.81 -1.68 8.93
CA ASP A 75 10.20 -1.40 8.53
C ASP A 75 10.50 -1.72 7.06
N LEU A 76 9.49 -2.07 6.24
CA LEU A 76 9.69 -2.33 4.82
C LEU A 76 10.15 -1.04 4.12
N THR A 77 11.21 -1.13 3.34
CA THR A 77 11.78 0.01 2.62
C THR A 77 11.65 -0.14 1.11
N GLN A 78 11.64 0.99 0.40
CA GLN A 78 11.71 1.02 -1.06
C GLN A 78 12.97 0.30 -1.59
N THR A 79 14.07 0.35 -0.83
CA THR A 79 15.31 -0.37 -1.17
C THR A 79 15.11 -1.87 -1.19
N GLN A 80 14.44 -2.45 -0.20
CA GLN A 80 14.12 -3.88 -0.16
C GLN A 80 13.20 -4.27 -1.32
N ILE A 81 12.13 -3.49 -1.57
CA ILE A 81 11.22 -3.71 -2.72
C ILE A 81 12.00 -3.69 -4.05
N ASN A 82 12.91 -2.73 -4.23
CA ASN A 82 13.74 -2.63 -5.44
C ASN A 82 14.70 -3.81 -5.59
N GLN A 83 15.23 -4.36 -4.49
CA GLN A 83 16.07 -5.56 -4.51
C GLN A 83 15.27 -6.78 -4.97
N ILE A 84 14.06 -6.98 -4.45
CA ILE A 84 13.16 -8.06 -4.88
C ILE A 84 12.83 -7.91 -6.36
N LYS A 85 12.49 -6.69 -6.81
CA LYS A 85 12.22 -6.38 -8.22
C LYS A 85 13.42 -6.71 -9.12
N ALA A 86 14.63 -6.37 -8.68
CA ALA A 86 15.85 -6.68 -9.42
C ALA A 86 16.12 -8.19 -9.50
N ASN A 87 15.89 -8.92 -8.40
CA ASN A 87 16.03 -10.38 -8.38
C ASN A 87 15.01 -11.06 -9.31
N LEU A 88 13.75 -10.64 -9.29
CA LEU A 88 12.70 -11.16 -10.16
C LEU A 88 12.97 -10.87 -11.64
N ALA A 89 13.53 -9.70 -11.96
CA ALA A 89 13.93 -9.35 -13.34
C ALA A 89 15.14 -10.17 -13.85
N ARG A 90 15.99 -10.70 -12.96
CA ARG A 90 17.12 -11.57 -13.31
C ARG A 90 16.69 -12.98 -13.70
N ILE A 91 15.48 -13.40 -13.33
CA ILE A 91 14.95 -14.68 -13.81
C ILE A 91 14.69 -14.54 -15.32
N GLN A 92 15.60 -15.09 -16.11
CA GLN A 92 15.44 -15.17 -17.55
C GLN A 92 14.15 -15.95 -17.85
N VAL A 93 13.30 -15.42 -18.73
CA VAL A 93 12.29 -16.25 -19.39
C VAL A 93 13.10 -17.32 -20.12
N ALA A 94 12.74 -18.59 -20.01
CA ALA A 94 13.36 -19.61 -20.84
C ALA A 94 13.12 -19.23 -22.31
N THR A 95 14.04 -18.48 -22.92
CA THR A 95 13.91 -18.04 -24.30
C THR A 95 14.15 -19.26 -25.16
N SER A 96 13.22 -19.51 -26.07
CA SER A 96 13.20 -20.61 -27.03
C SER A 96 14.42 -20.71 -27.96
N ASP A 97 15.44 -19.85 -27.79
CA ASP A 97 16.70 -19.89 -28.54
C ASP A 97 17.69 -20.96 -28.02
N ASP A 98 17.49 -21.48 -26.80
CA ASP A 98 18.19 -22.67 -26.30
C ASP A 98 17.44 -23.95 -26.71
N ALA A 99 17.16 -24.09 -28.01
CA ALA A 99 16.49 -25.23 -28.62
C ALA A 99 17.31 -26.53 -28.49
N ILE A 100 17.35 -27.10 -27.29
CA ILE A 100 17.46 -28.53 -27.08
C ILE A 100 16.06 -28.95 -26.63
N GLU A 101 15.35 -29.63 -27.54
CA GLU A 101 14.04 -30.21 -27.30
C GLU A 101 14.06 -30.98 -25.98
N VAL A 102 13.52 -30.36 -24.94
CA VAL A 102 13.12 -31.11 -23.76
C VAL A 102 11.62 -31.24 -23.85
N GLU A 103 11.21 -32.26 -24.60
CA GLU A 103 9.83 -32.73 -24.70
C GLU A 103 9.25 -33.10 -23.30
N ASN A 104 10.11 -33.23 -22.27
CA ASN A 104 9.74 -33.37 -20.86
C ASN A 104 9.80 -32.05 -20.03
N LEU A 105 10.26 -30.91 -20.59
CA LEU A 105 10.21 -29.60 -19.92
C LEU A 105 8.88 -28.90 -20.13
N SER A 106 7.99 -29.35 -21.03
CA SER A 106 6.79 -28.58 -21.36
C SER A 106 5.85 -28.36 -20.17
N SER A 107 5.79 -29.29 -19.20
CA SER A 107 5.02 -29.10 -17.96
C SER A 107 5.80 -28.33 -16.89
N GLU A 108 7.06 -28.68 -16.63
CA GLU A 108 7.88 -27.98 -15.62
C GLU A 108 8.18 -26.52 -15.98
N SER A 109 8.32 -26.21 -17.27
CA SER A 109 8.49 -24.83 -17.77
C SER A 109 7.20 -24.02 -17.67
N ALA A 110 6.04 -24.65 -17.91
CA ALA A 110 4.75 -24.01 -17.71
C ALA A 110 4.49 -23.71 -16.23
N ASP A 111 4.83 -24.63 -15.33
CA ASP A 111 4.74 -24.43 -13.88
C ASP A 111 5.70 -23.32 -13.40
N PHE A 112 6.94 -23.31 -13.92
CA PHE A 112 7.93 -22.26 -13.63
C PHE A 112 7.49 -20.86 -14.07
N GLU A 113 6.97 -20.71 -15.29
CA GLU A 113 6.48 -19.40 -15.77
C GLU A 113 5.21 -18.97 -15.03
N LYS A 114 4.34 -19.92 -14.65
CA LYS A 114 3.17 -19.63 -13.82
C LYS A 114 3.60 -19.12 -12.43
N GLU A 115 4.57 -19.77 -11.79
CA GLU A 115 5.09 -19.35 -10.50
C GLU A 115 5.75 -17.97 -10.58
N LYS A 116 6.60 -17.74 -11.59
CA LYS A 116 7.18 -16.43 -11.86
C LYS A 116 6.12 -15.35 -12.02
N GLN A 117 5.02 -15.66 -12.73
CA GLN A 117 3.91 -14.72 -12.90
C GLN A 117 3.19 -14.44 -11.57
N GLN A 118 2.99 -15.46 -10.72
CA GLN A 118 2.42 -15.28 -9.39
C GLN A 118 3.32 -14.41 -8.48
N LEU A 119 4.64 -14.61 -8.51
CA LEU A 119 5.57 -13.77 -7.76
C LEU A 119 5.57 -12.32 -8.26
N LYS A 120 5.36 -12.08 -9.56
CA LYS A 120 5.17 -10.73 -10.10
C LYS A 120 3.91 -10.07 -9.57
N GLU A 121 2.80 -10.81 -9.54
CA GLU A 121 1.53 -10.32 -9.01
C GLU A 121 1.63 -10.01 -7.51
N GLN A 122 2.31 -10.86 -6.73
CA GLN A 122 2.56 -10.65 -5.31
C GLN A 122 3.49 -9.44 -5.07
N LEU A 123 4.55 -9.29 -5.86
CA LEU A 123 5.41 -8.11 -5.80
C LEU A 123 4.62 -6.84 -6.12
N GLN A 124 3.74 -6.88 -7.12
CA GLN A 124 2.90 -5.74 -7.48
C GLN A 124 1.95 -5.38 -6.33
N LEU A 125 1.33 -6.36 -5.67
CA LEU A 125 0.51 -6.14 -4.48
C LEU A 125 1.30 -5.45 -3.36
N ILE A 126 2.53 -5.89 -3.09
CA ILE A 126 3.40 -5.25 -2.09
C ILE A 126 3.71 -3.81 -2.49
N VAL A 127 4.05 -3.56 -3.76
CA VAL A 127 4.33 -2.21 -4.28
C VAL A 127 3.11 -1.30 -4.12
N ASP A 128 1.92 -1.79 -4.46
CA ASP A 128 0.69 -1.01 -4.38
C ASP A 128 0.33 -0.71 -2.92
N LYS A 129 0.37 -1.70 -2.03
CA LYS A 129 0.15 -1.50 -0.58
C LYS A 129 1.15 -0.52 0.02
N PHE A 130 2.45 -0.67 -0.28
CA PHE A 130 3.51 0.22 0.19
C PHE A 130 3.32 1.66 -0.30
N THR A 131 2.97 1.83 -1.58
CA THR A 131 2.71 3.14 -2.18
C THR A 131 1.54 3.83 -1.50
N ILE A 132 0.45 3.10 -1.25
CA ILE A 132 -0.75 3.66 -0.59
C ILE A 132 -0.47 3.99 0.88
N GLN A 133 0.23 3.13 1.62
CA GLN A 133 0.66 3.44 2.99
C GLN A 133 1.51 4.71 3.03
N THR A 134 2.43 4.87 2.09
CA THR A 134 3.25 6.09 1.97
C THR A 134 2.40 7.33 1.69
N LYS A 135 1.41 7.23 0.80
CA LYS A 135 0.47 8.32 0.52
C LYS A 135 -0.37 8.67 1.74
N ILE A 136 -0.95 7.68 2.42
CA ILE A 136 -1.76 7.89 3.63
C ILE A 136 -0.90 8.53 4.72
N GLN A 137 0.29 8.00 4.99
CA GLN A 137 1.26 8.58 5.93
C GLN A 137 1.53 10.07 5.64
N SER A 138 1.60 10.44 4.35
CA SER A 138 1.88 11.82 3.96
C SER A 138 0.77 12.80 4.33
N LEU A 139 -0.45 12.33 4.60
CA LEU A 139 -1.60 13.16 5.01
C LEU A 139 -1.51 13.58 6.49
N PHE A 140 -0.75 12.86 7.31
CA PHE A 140 -0.72 13.01 8.76
C PHE A 140 0.61 13.58 9.27
N VAL A 141 0.55 14.25 10.43
CA VAL A 141 1.72 14.75 11.16
C VAL A 141 2.43 13.63 11.90
N THR A 142 1.67 12.71 12.49
CA THR A 142 2.20 11.57 13.26
C THR A 142 2.68 10.46 12.34
N GLU A 143 3.86 9.92 12.62
CA GLU A 143 4.37 8.72 11.96
C GLU A 143 3.58 7.48 12.41
N MET A 144 3.01 6.77 11.43
CA MET A 144 2.26 5.53 11.63
C MET A 144 3.23 4.35 11.65
N THR A 145 3.42 3.78 12.83
CA THR A 145 4.30 2.62 13.03
C THR A 145 3.56 1.29 13.05
N ASP A 146 2.22 1.32 13.12
CA ASP A 146 1.36 0.14 13.04
C ASP A 146 0.19 0.43 12.09
N TRP A 147 0.00 -0.47 11.12
CA TRP A 147 -1.08 -0.41 10.14
C TRP A 147 -2.17 -1.46 10.41
N GLN A 148 -1.95 -2.37 11.38
CA GLN A 148 -2.94 -3.36 11.83
C GLN A 148 -4.03 -2.73 12.68
N THR A 149 -3.69 -1.65 13.41
CA THR A 149 -4.62 -0.89 14.23
C THR A 149 -4.71 0.54 13.70
N VAL A 150 -5.93 1.06 13.58
CA VAL A 150 -6.14 2.46 13.17
C VAL A 150 -5.94 3.37 14.38
N ASP A 151 -5.02 4.32 14.28
CA ASP A 151 -4.87 5.41 15.25
C ASP A 151 -5.87 6.53 14.93
N GLY A 152 -6.96 6.58 15.71
CA GLY A 152 -7.96 7.65 15.60
C GLY A 152 -7.47 9.02 16.07
N GLY A 153 -6.31 9.11 16.74
CA GLY A 153 -5.69 10.35 17.22
C GLY A 153 -4.70 10.98 16.24
N ALA A 154 -4.46 10.37 15.08
CA ALA A 154 -3.52 10.91 14.09
C ALA A 154 -4.07 12.22 13.50
N ALA A 155 -3.33 13.31 13.70
CA ALA A 155 -3.71 14.63 13.18
C ALA A 155 -3.28 14.80 11.70
N ILE A 156 -4.18 15.34 10.86
CA ILE A 156 -3.83 15.71 9.48
C ILE A 156 -2.88 16.90 9.41
N LYS A 157 -2.10 17.01 8.34
CA LYS A 157 -1.22 18.16 8.08
C LYS A 157 -2.03 19.43 7.77
N LYS A 158 -1.46 20.59 8.12
CA LYS A 158 -2.09 21.90 7.89
C LYS A 158 -2.30 22.21 6.41
N GLU A 159 -1.31 21.91 5.57
CA GLU A 159 -1.32 22.19 4.13
C GLU A 159 -2.03 21.13 3.29
N LEU A 160 -2.71 20.17 3.93
CA LEU A 160 -3.42 19.10 3.24
C LEU A 160 -4.55 19.65 2.36
N THR A 161 -4.72 19.07 1.18
CA THR A 161 -5.83 19.37 0.27
C THR A 161 -6.83 18.21 0.16
N SER A 162 -8.07 18.52 -0.20
CA SER A 162 -9.08 17.49 -0.48
C SER A 162 -8.73 16.61 -1.69
N GLU A 163 -7.98 17.14 -2.66
CA GLU A 163 -7.49 16.39 -3.83
C GLU A 163 -6.48 15.30 -3.44
N GLU A 164 -5.60 15.56 -2.47
CA GLU A 164 -4.66 14.57 -1.96
C GLU A 164 -5.38 13.39 -1.27
N ILE A 165 -6.43 13.68 -0.49
CA ILE A 165 -7.28 12.64 0.13
C ILE A 165 -8.00 11.83 -0.96
N ALA A 166 -8.63 12.51 -1.91
CA ALA A 166 -9.40 11.87 -2.98
C ALA A 166 -8.52 11.00 -3.89
N SER A 167 -7.37 11.51 -4.35
CA SER A 167 -6.45 10.76 -5.20
C SER A 167 -5.82 9.56 -4.49
N THR A 168 -5.61 9.64 -3.17
CA THR A 168 -5.18 8.50 -2.36
C THR A 168 -6.28 7.45 -2.26
N ARG A 169 -7.53 7.87 -2.06
CA ARG A 169 -8.71 6.98 -2.05
C ARG A 169 -8.91 6.27 -3.39
N GLU A 170 -8.73 6.97 -4.50
CA GLU A 170 -8.81 6.36 -5.84
C GLU A 170 -7.77 5.25 -6.05
N SER A 171 -6.60 5.39 -5.42
CA SER A 171 -5.53 4.38 -5.50
C SER A 171 -5.92 3.06 -4.83
N LEU A 172 -6.85 3.07 -3.86
CA LEU A 172 -7.33 1.86 -3.19
C LEU A 172 -8.29 1.01 -4.05
N ILE A 173 -9.03 1.61 -4.99
CA ILE A 173 -10.15 0.97 -5.71
C ILE A 173 -9.77 -0.32 -6.43
N LEU A 174 -8.50 -0.47 -6.79
CA LEU A 174 -7.99 -1.63 -7.53
C LEU A 174 -7.52 -2.78 -6.63
N LEU A 175 -7.47 -2.58 -5.31
CA LEU A 175 -6.98 -3.57 -4.35
C LEU A 175 -8.10 -4.42 -3.75
N PRO A 176 -7.77 -5.63 -3.25
CA PRO A 176 -8.73 -6.48 -2.54
C PRO A 176 -9.29 -5.79 -1.29
N GLU A 177 -10.59 -5.92 -1.05
CA GLU A 177 -11.28 -5.39 0.16
C GLU A 177 -11.02 -6.28 1.39
N ASP A 178 -9.74 -6.48 1.74
CA ASP A 178 -9.29 -7.19 2.94
C ASP A 178 -9.23 -6.28 4.19
N GLU A 179 -8.76 -6.80 5.32
CA GLU A 179 -8.62 -6.03 6.57
C GLU A 179 -7.66 -4.84 6.42
N TRP A 180 -6.59 -4.99 5.63
CA TRP A 180 -5.68 -3.89 5.31
C TRP A 180 -6.41 -2.78 4.55
N PHE A 181 -7.23 -3.13 3.55
CA PHE A 181 -8.05 -2.16 2.82
C PHE A 181 -9.02 -1.42 3.74
N GLN A 182 -9.65 -2.12 4.68
CA GLN A 182 -10.57 -1.53 5.66
C GLN A 182 -9.84 -0.52 6.55
N ASN A 183 -8.65 -0.86 7.04
CA ASN A 183 -7.83 0.06 7.84
C ASN A 183 -7.42 1.29 7.03
N MET A 184 -6.96 1.11 5.78
CA MET A 184 -6.58 2.23 4.92
C MET A 184 -7.77 3.15 4.63
N THR A 185 -8.95 2.57 4.39
CA THR A 185 -10.19 3.33 4.19
C THR A 185 -10.55 4.11 5.43
N THR A 186 -10.44 3.51 6.61
CA THR A 186 -10.73 4.18 7.88
C THR A 186 -9.77 5.35 8.14
N TYR A 187 -8.48 5.20 7.85
CA TYR A 187 -7.54 6.34 7.91
C TYR A 187 -7.95 7.48 6.99
N LEU A 188 -8.38 7.18 5.75
CA LEU A 188 -8.84 8.19 4.80
C LEU A 188 -10.18 8.83 5.19
N ASP A 189 -11.08 8.08 5.83
CA ASP A 189 -12.34 8.60 6.38
C ASP A 189 -12.04 9.57 7.54
N ASN A 190 -11.15 9.19 8.46
CA ASN A 190 -10.71 10.07 9.55
C ASN A 190 -10.03 11.34 9.02
N ALA A 191 -9.22 11.24 7.97
CA ALA A 191 -8.59 12.41 7.36
C ALA A 191 -9.62 13.35 6.73
N GLN A 192 -10.62 12.79 6.03
CA GLN A 192 -11.70 13.57 5.43
C GLN A 192 -12.55 14.26 6.49
N GLU A 193 -12.93 13.56 7.57
CA GLU A 193 -13.71 14.13 8.67
C GLU A 193 -12.98 15.29 9.35
N GLN A 194 -11.68 15.14 9.61
CA GLN A 194 -10.86 16.24 10.14
C GLN A 194 -10.80 17.42 9.17
N PHE A 195 -10.61 17.17 7.87
CA PHE A 195 -10.57 18.21 6.84
C PHE A 195 -11.90 18.99 6.78
N ASP A 196 -13.03 18.27 6.78
CA ASP A 196 -14.37 18.86 6.76
C ASP A 196 -14.66 19.66 8.03
N THR A 197 -14.20 19.19 9.18
CA THR A 197 -14.32 19.90 10.47
C THR A 197 -13.57 21.23 10.43
N ILE A 198 -12.32 21.23 9.95
CA ILE A 198 -11.51 22.45 9.81
C ILE A 198 -12.18 23.44 8.84
N ALA A 199 -12.66 22.96 7.68
CA ALA A 199 -13.36 23.80 6.72
C ALA A 199 -14.66 24.39 7.29
N SER A 200 -15.39 23.61 8.09
CA SER A 200 -16.60 24.07 8.79
C SER A 200 -16.29 25.15 9.82
N VAL A 201 -15.23 24.98 10.61
CA VAL A 201 -14.76 25.99 11.57
C VAL A 201 -14.38 27.28 10.86
N GLN A 202 -13.60 27.19 9.78
CA GLN A 202 -13.24 28.37 8.97
C GLN A 202 -14.47 29.09 8.43
N ALA A 203 -15.44 28.36 7.88
CA ALA A 203 -16.67 28.94 7.36
C ALA A 203 -17.52 29.60 8.47
N ASN A 204 -17.53 29.03 9.67
CA ASN A 204 -18.18 29.62 10.84
C ASN A 204 -17.49 30.93 11.24
N ILE A 205 -16.16 30.93 11.34
CA ILE A 205 -15.36 32.13 11.60
C ILE A 205 -15.64 33.23 10.57
N ASP A 206 -15.64 32.90 9.27
CA ASP A 206 -15.91 33.85 8.17
C ASP A 206 -17.34 34.42 8.21
N PHE A 207 -18.28 33.68 8.81
CA PHE A 207 -19.62 34.15 9.07
C PHE A 207 -19.67 35.07 10.30
N MET A 208 -18.93 34.75 11.35
CA MET A 208 -18.90 35.49 12.62
C MET A 208 -18.13 36.81 12.53
N ILE A 209 -17.04 36.85 11.77
CA ILE A 209 -16.21 38.04 11.58
C ILE A 209 -16.12 38.39 10.10
N LYS A 210 -16.37 39.66 9.77
CA LYS A 210 -16.09 40.22 8.45
C LYS A 210 -15.26 41.49 8.56
N ASP A 211 -14.21 41.57 7.76
CA ASP A 211 -13.27 42.71 7.76
C ASP A 211 -12.73 43.05 9.17
N GLY A 212 -12.51 42.02 10.00
CA GLY A 212 -12.03 42.15 11.38
C GLY A 212 -13.09 42.58 12.40
N VAL A 213 -14.36 42.72 12.01
CA VAL A 213 -15.47 43.14 12.87
C VAL A 213 -16.50 42.03 12.99
N LEU A 214 -17.03 41.85 14.20
CA LEU A 214 -18.12 40.92 14.47
C LEU A 214 -19.34 41.25 13.61
N THR A 215 -19.91 40.24 12.96
CA THR A 215 -21.14 40.42 12.19
C THR A 215 -22.33 40.64 13.12
N PRO A 216 -23.38 41.36 12.65
CA PRO A 216 -24.58 41.57 13.46
C PRO A 216 -25.25 40.24 13.80
N ASN A 217 -25.77 40.13 15.04
CA ASN A 217 -26.50 38.98 15.60
C ASN A 217 -25.66 37.83 16.15
N ILE A 218 -24.32 37.87 16.02
CA ILE A 218 -23.46 36.92 16.73
C ILE A 218 -23.59 37.15 18.23
N ASN A 219 -23.75 36.06 18.97
CA ASN A 219 -23.96 36.07 20.41
C ASN A 219 -23.09 35.01 21.12
N TYR A 220 -23.26 34.92 22.43
CA TYR A 220 -22.50 34.01 23.29
C TYR A 220 -22.64 32.52 22.91
N TYR A 221 -23.81 32.08 22.44
CA TYR A 221 -24.02 30.68 22.04
C TYR A 221 -23.26 30.33 20.77
N ASP A 222 -23.20 31.24 19.80
CA ASP A 222 -22.42 31.05 18.58
C ASP A 222 -20.92 30.93 18.91
N TYR A 223 -20.43 31.74 19.85
CA TYR A 223 -19.07 31.64 20.39
C TYR A 223 -18.81 30.29 21.07
N LEU A 224 -19.73 29.80 21.91
CA LEU A 224 -19.57 28.49 22.55
C LEU A 224 -19.54 27.34 21.52
N GLU A 225 -20.36 27.44 20.47
CA GLU A 225 -20.33 26.46 19.39
C GLU A 225 -18.99 26.46 18.67
N LEU A 226 -18.46 27.65 18.33
CA LEU A 226 -17.13 27.78 17.74
C LEU A 226 -16.05 27.13 18.60
N VAL A 227 -15.98 27.45 19.89
CA VAL A 227 -14.98 26.88 20.82
C VAL A 227 -15.11 25.37 20.89
N ASN A 228 -16.33 24.84 20.93
CA ASN A 228 -16.55 23.39 20.93
C ASN A 228 -16.04 22.72 19.65
N GLN A 229 -16.24 23.34 18.49
CA GLN A 229 -15.72 22.83 17.21
C GLN A 229 -14.19 22.90 17.15
N VAL A 230 -13.58 24.01 17.61
CA VAL A 230 -12.12 24.17 17.67
C VAL A 230 -11.47 23.12 18.58
N ASN A 231 -12.11 22.76 19.68
CA ASN A 231 -11.63 21.72 20.60
C ASN A 231 -11.65 20.30 19.99
N GLN A 232 -12.34 20.08 18.87
CA GLN A 232 -12.35 18.80 18.16
C GLN A 232 -11.20 18.68 17.15
N ILE A 233 -10.50 19.77 16.85
CA ILE A 233 -9.38 19.77 15.90
C ILE A 233 -8.15 19.15 16.54
N LEU A 234 -7.63 18.10 15.91
CA LEU A 234 -6.45 17.37 16.39
C LEU A 234 -5.13 18.06 16.04
N ASN A 235 -5.09 18.82 14.94
CA ASN A 235 -3.87 19.50 14.52
C ASN A 235 -3.61 20.73 15.43
N PRO A 236 -2.48 20.79 16.14
CA PRO A 236 -2.21 21.86 17.11
C PRO A 236 -2.05 23.24 16.47
N GLU A 237 -1.53 23.33 15.24
CA GLU A 237 -1.35 24.60 14.54
C GLU A 237 -2.69 25.22 14.13
N TRP A 238 -3.64 24.39 13.66
CA TRP A 238 -5.01 24.84 13.38
C TRP A 238 -5.73 25.23 14.67
N GLN A 239 -5.55 24.45 15.72
CA GLN A 239 -6.18 24.72 17.01
C GLN A 239 -5.67 26.04 17.61
N GLU A 240 -4.37 26.31 17.57
CA GLU A 240 -3.80 27.58 18.03
C GLU A 240 -4.34 28.78 17.23
N GLU A 241 -4.37 28.66 15.90
CA GLU A 241 -4.88 29.72 15.02
C GLU A 241 -6.35 30.04 15.30
N PHE A 242 -7.22 29.05 15.35
CA PHE A 242 -8.64 29.27 15.58
C PHE A 242 -8.96 29.70 17.01
N ASN A 243 -8.20 29.24 18.00
CA ASN A 243 -8.34 29.76 19.37
C ASN A 243 -7.96 31.25 19.43
N GLY A 244 -6.92 31.69 18.71
CA GLY A 244 -6.57 33.10 18.62
C GLY A 244 -7.72 33.94 18.06
N ILE A 245 -8.42 33.44 17.05
CA ILE A 245 -9.60 34.10 16.47
C ILE A 245 -10.79 34.07 17.44
N ALA A 246 -11.04 32.95 18.11
CA ALA A 246 -12.10 32.82 19.11
C ALA A 246 -11.90 33.82 20.28
N ASP A 247 -10.67 34.03 20.72
CA ASP A 247 -10.31 35.04 21.73
C ASP A 247 -10.64 36.47 21.27
N GLU A 248 -10.44 36.78 19.99
CA GLU A 248 -10.81 38.08 19.41
C GLU A 248 -12.33 38.26 19.36
N ILE A 249 -13.07 37.23 18.96
CA ILE A 249 -14.55 37.22 18.98
C ILE A 249 -15.05 37.49 20.41
N ALA A 250 -14.49 36.80 21.39
CA ALA A 250 -14.89 36.93 22.79
C ALA A 250 -14.67 38.34 23.34
N LYS A 251 -13.56 39.00 22.97
CA LYS A 251 -13.29 40.41 23.31
C LYS A 251 -14.34 41.34 22.70
N GLN A 252 -14.70 41.15 21.43
CA GLN A 252 -15.70 41.98 20.76
C GLN A 252 -17.11 41.79 21.34
N LEU A 253 -17.42 40.59 21.84
CA LEU A 253 -18.66 40.29 22.57
C LEU A 253 -18.67 40.83 24.01
N GLY A 254 -17.54 41.33 24.52
CA GLY A 254 -17.41 41.79 25.91
C GLY A 254 -17.40 40.66 26.94
N LEU A 255 -16.92 39.47 26.56
CA LEU A 255 -16.77 38.32 27.46
C LEU A 255 -15.46 38.37 28.28
N TYR A 256 -14.54 39.25 27.91
CA TYR A 256 -13.25 39.52 28.55
C TYR A 256 -12.99 41.02 28.68
#